data_AF-A0A553FQ50-F1
#
_entry.id   AF-A0A553FQ50-F1
#
_cell.length_a   1.000
_cell.length_b   1.000
_cell.length_c   1.000
_cell.angle_alpha   90.00
_cell.angle_beta   90.00
_cell.angle_gamma   90.00
#
_symmetry.space_group_name_H-M   'P 1'
#
loop_
_entity.id
_entity.type
_entity.pdbx_description
1 polymer ?
#
loop_
_entity_poly.entity_id
_entity_poly.type
_entity_poly.pdbx_seq_one_letter_code
_entity_poly.pdbx_strand_id
1 'polypeptide(L)'
;RNAHSYYPWHLYNNNEKEILDNNAGDKKGTYAPIPIHEKAMAFIEKHSDEPFFLYYPNVIPHAELEVPESYMEKYHGKYLPEKEFKGVTSKNKRFRKGGYASQEESHAAFAGMINLMDEQVGEIMAKIEELGLTENTIIMFASDNGPHAAGGGDPEYFNSNGIYRGIKRDLYEGGIRVPFIVSWPETIAQGASSEH
;
A
#
# COMPACT_ATOMS: atom_id res chain seq x y z
N ARG A 1 -5.08 -11.35 -12.04
CA ARG A 1 -6.10 -11.62 -11.00
C ARG A 1 -5.50 -12.01 -9.63
N ASN A 2 -4.19 -12.29 -9.52
CA ASN A 2 -3.55 -12.55 -8.22
C ASN A 2 -3.18 -11.28 -7.45
N ALA A 3 -3.25 -10.09 -8.08
CA ALA A 3 -2.97 -8.80 -7.46
C ALA A 3 -4.03 -8.32 -6.43
N HIS A 4 -4.98 -9.19 -6.05
CA HIS A 4 -6.03 -8.90 -5.07
C HIS A 4 -5.79 -9.67 -3.76
N SER A 5 -4.59 -10.23 -3.59
CA SER A 5 -4.20 -10.85 -2.32
C SER A 5 -2.77 -10.53 -1.95
N TYR A 6 -2.55 -10.26 -0.67
CA TYR A 6 -1.23 -9.95 -0.12
C TYR A 6 -0.46 -11.20 0.33
N TYR A 7 -1.09 -12.36 0.31
CA TYR A 7 -0.43 -13.67 0.45
C TYR A 7 -0.61 -14.50 -0.84
N PRO A 8 -0.05 -14.05 -1.98
CA PRO A 8 -0.21 -14.74 -3.24
C PRO A 8 0.61 -16.04 -3.28
N TRP A 9 0.24 -16.94 -4.18
CA TRP A 9 0.94 -18.21 -4.41
C TRP A 9 2.28 -18.06 -5.13
N HIS A 10 2.51 -16.90 -5.74
CA HIS A 10 3.76 -16.58 -6.43
C HIS A 10 3.91 -15.07 -6.58
N LEU A 11 5.14 -14.64 -6.77
CA LEU A 11 5.51 -13.33 -7.28
C LEU A 11 6.20 -13.47 -8.63
N TYR A 12 6.37 -12.34 -9.31
CA TYR A 12 7.18 -12.25 -10.51
C TYR A 12 8.39 -11.38 -10.22
N ASN A 13 9.57 -11.93 -10.46
CA ASN A 13 10.83 -11.21 -10.49
C ASN A 13 11.25 -11.10 -11.95
N ASN A 14 10.96 -9.94 -12.55
CA ASN A 14 11.02 -9.75 -14.00
C ASN A 14 10.19 -10.81 -14.74
N ASN A 15 10.85 -11.67 -15.52
CA ASN A 15 10.20 -12.74 -16.29
C ASN A 15 10.15 -14.08 -15.52
N GLU A 16 10.75 -14.13 -14.34
CA GLU A 16 10.82 -15.34 -13.53
C GLU A 16 9.66 -15.38 -12.53
N LYS A 17 8.94 -16.50 -12.52
CA LYS A 17 7.87 -16.74 -11.57
C LYS A 17 8.45 -17.43 -10.34
N GLU A 18 8.41 -16.74 -9.21
CA GLU A 18 8.87 -17.27 -7.92
C GLU A 18 7.67 -17.81 -7.15
N ILE A 19 7.64 -19.13 -6.90
CA ILE A 19 6.56 -19.78 -6.15
C ILE A 19 6.76 -19.54 -4.65
N LEU A 20 5.67 -19.19 -3.95
CA LEU A 20 5.64 -18.97 -2.52
C LEU A 20 4.94 -20.16 -1.83
N ASP A 21 5.67 -21.26 -1.65
CA ASP A 21 5.12 -22.49 -1.06
C ASP A 21 4.64 -22.31 0.39
N ASN A 22 5.21 -21.35 1.11
CA ASN A 22 4.77 -20.96 2.46
C ASN A 22 3.41 -20.24 2.48
N ASN A 23 2.90 -19.82 1.31
CA ASN A 23 1.54 -19.31 1.13
C ASN A 23 0.56 -20.41 0.64
N ALA A 24 1.01 -21.67 0.59
CA ALA A 24 0.15 -22.75 0.11
C ALA A 24 -1.07 -22.98 1.01
N GLY A 25 -2.22 -23.25 0.38
CA GLY A 25 -3.51 -23.41 1.05
C GLY A 25 -4.05 -22.08 1.55
N ASP A 26 -4.34 -22.02 2.84
CA ASP A 26 -4.74 -20.84 3.60
C ASP A 26 -3.61 -20.24 4.44
N LYS A 27 -2.38 -20.77 4.32
CA LYS A 27 -1.20 -20.27 5.03
C LYS A 27 -0.88 -18.83 4.64
N LYS A 28 -0.37 -18.06 5.59
CA LYS A 28 0.02 -16.65 5.47
C LYS A 28 1.51 -16.53 5.77
N GLY A 29 2.35 -17.09 4.89
CA GLY A 29 3.80 -17.13 5.06
C GLY A 29 4.48 -15.84 4.63
N THR A 30 4.52 -15.59 3.32
CA THR A 30 5.13 -14.38 2.76
C THR A 30 4.05 -13.34 2.46
N TYR A 31 4.12 -12.21 3.17
CA TYR A 31 3.33 -11.02 2.87
C TYR A 31 3.99 -10.24 1.74
N ALA A 32 3.43 -10.31 0.53
CA ALA A 32 4.04 -9.84 -0.72
C ALA A 32 4.61 -8.40 -0.71
N PRO A 33 3.99 -7.41 -0.03
CA PRO A 33 4.56 -6.07 0.06
C PRO A 33 5.97 -6.00 0.67
N ILE A 34 6.35 -6.94 1.55
CA ILE A 34 7.67 -6.95 2.19
C ILE A 34 8.80 -7.26 1.17
N PRO A 35 8.83 -8.41 0.48
CA PRO A 35 9.90 -8.70 -0.47
C PRO A 35 9.89 -7.74 -1.68
N ILE A 36 8.73 -7.18 -2.06
CA ILE A 36 8.67 -6.15 -3.10
C ILE A 36 9.41 -4.88 -2.64
N HIS A 37 9.19 -4.46 -1.38
CA HIS A 37 9.91 -3.34 -0.78
C HIS A 37 11.42 -3.61 -0.67
N GLU A 38 11.82 -4.78 -0.17
CA GLU A 38 13.24 -5.18 -0.07
C GLU A 38 13.95 -5.09 -1.42
N LYS A 39 13.28 -5.47 -2.52
CA LYS A 39 13.83 -5.34 -3.88
C LYS A 39 13.97 -3.88 -4.33
N ALA A 40 13.05 -3.01 -3.93
CA ALA A 40 13.16 -1.57 -4.20
C ALA A 40 14.35 -0.96 -3.45
N MET A 41 14.55 -1.33 -2.18
CA MET A 41 15.69 -0.89 -1.37
C MET A 41 17.01 -1.37 -1.95
N ALA A 42 17.09 -2.64 -2.33
CA ALA A 42 18.28 -3.21 -2.97
C ALA A 42 18.57 -2.56 -4.34
N PHE A 43 17.54 -2.12 -5.07
CA PHE A 43 17.72 -1.39 -6.32
C PHE A 43 18.34 -0.01 -6.08
N ILE A 44 17.82 0.75 -5.11
CA ILE A 44 18.37 2.08 -4.75
C ILE A 44 19.84 1.96 -4.35
N GLU A 45 20.18 0.98 -3.49
CA GLU A 45 21.55 0.77 -3.03
C GLU A 45 22.48 0.40 -4.19
N LYS A 46 22.04 -0.54 -5.04
CA LYS A 46 22.83 -1.03 -6.18
C LYS A 46 23.18 0.06 -7.19
N HIS A 47 22.27 1.02 -7.38
CA HIS A 47 22.41 2.10 -8.37
C HIS A 47 22.77 3.44 -7.72
N SER A 48 23.32 3.43 -6.51
CA SER A 48 23.64 4.66 -5.76
C SER A 48 24.75 5.52 -6.39
N ASP A 49 25.54 4.98 -7.32
CA ASP A 49 26.62 5.66 -8.03
C ASP A 49 26.23 6.15 -9.44
N GLU A 50 24.99 5.91 -9.89
CA GLU A 50 24.49 6.34 -11.19
C GLU A 50 23.04 6.88 -11.14
N PRO A 51 22.61 7.71 -12.11
CA PRO A 51 21.21 8.12 -12.18
C PRO A 51 20.29 6.91 -12.38
N PHE A 52 19.23 6.80 -11.56
CA PHE A 52 18.23 5.75 -11.70
C PHE A 52 16.80 6.29 -11.76
N PHE A 53 15.89 5.45 -12.23
CA PHE A 53 14.45 5.68 -12.14
C PHE A 53 13.80 4.48 -11.46
N LEU A 54 13.24 4.70 -10.27
CA LEU A 54 12.46 3.71 -9.54
C LEU A 54 10.98 4.07 -9.64
N TYR A 55 10.19 3.19 -10.25
CA TYR A 55 8.74 3.22 -10.12
C TYR A 55 8.32 2.17 -9.10
N TYR A 56 7.79 2.62 -7.97
CA TYR A 56 7.39 1.77 -6.84
C TYR A 56 5.87 1.81 -6.62
N PRO A 57 5.07 1.03 -7.38
CA PRO A 57 3.63 0.98 -7.22
C PRO A 57 3.26 0.11 -6.02
N ASN A 58 3.25 0.71 -4.82
CA ASN A 58 2.85 -0.01 -3.62
C ASN A 58 1.41 -0.54 -3.77
N VAL A 59 1.19 -1.81 -3.37
CA VAL A 59 -0.09 -2.50 -3.56
C VAL A 59 -1.06 -2.28 -2.40
N ILE A 60 -0.56 -1.88 -1.23
CA ILE A 60 -1.38 -1.47 -0.09
C ILE A 60 -1.78 0.01 -0.24
N PRO A 61 -2.99 0.43 0.19
CA PRO A 61 -3.95 -0.30 1.00
C PRO A 61 -5.15 -0.87 0.21
N HIS A 62 -4.96 -1.44 -1.00
CA HIS A 62 -6.07 -2.00 -1.79
C HIS A 62 -6.86 -3.10 -1.05
N ALA A 63 -8.04 -3.42 -1.58
CA ALA A 63 -9.23 -3.94 -0.92
C ALA A 63 -9.17 -5.23 -0.09
N GLU A 64 -8.15 -6.08 -0.13
CA GLU A 64 -8.09 -7.19 0.84
C GLU A 64 -7.57 -6.65 2.18
N LEU A 65 -8.43 -6.34 3.16
CA LEU A 65 -7.99 -5.74 4.42
C LEU A 65 -7.24 -6.73 5.32
N GLU A 66 -5.98 -6.97 4.96
CA GLU A 66 -5.12 -7.97 5.55
C GLU A 66 -3.68 -7.45 5.59
N VAL A 67 -3.10 -7.45 6.79
CA VAL A 67 -1.73 -7.01 7.08
C VAL A 67 -1.17 -7.91 8.18
N PRO A 68 0.15 -8.10 8.32
CA PRO A 68 0.70 -8.89 9.40
C PRO A 68 0.23 -8.40 10.78
N GLU A 69 0.02 -9.33 11.70
CA GLU A 69 -0.51 -9.05 13.04
C GLU A 69 0.30 -8.00 13.80
N SER A 70 1.62 -7.96 13.61
CA SER A 70 2.50 -6.94 14.21
C SER A 70 2.11 -5.50 13.85
N TYR A 71 1.45 -5.28 12.71
CA TYR A 71 0.92 -3.97 12.33
C TYR A 71 -0.53 -3.75 12.78
N MET A 72 -1.31 -4.82 12.99
CA MET A 72 -2.68 -4.72 13.52
C MET A 72 -2.71 -4.54 15.04
N GLU A 73 -1.77 -5.14 15.78
CA GLU A 73 -1.74 -5.17 17.24
C GLU A 73 -1.92 -3.79 17.86
N LYS A 74 -1.28 -2.78 17.27
CA LYS A 74 -1.33 -1.39 17.74
C LYS A 74 -2.64 -0.67 17.46
N TYR A 75 -3.58 -1.27 16.72
CA TYR A 75 -4.83 -0.66 16.29
C TYR A 75 -6.09 -1.40 16.75
N HIS A 76 -5.97 -2.63 17.24
CA HIS A 76 -7.08 -3.37 17.85
C HIS A 76 -7.84 -2.52 18.86
N GLY A 77 -9.17 -2.49 18.71
CA GLY A 77 -10.06 -1.70 19.57
C GLY A 77 -9.87 -0.18 19.56
N LYS A 78 -9.04 0.41 18.69
CA LYS A 78 -8.83 1.87 18.62
C LYS A 78 -9.82 2.60 17.72
N TYR A 79 -10.33 1.94 16.68
CA TYR A 79 -11.21 2.53 15.67
C TYR A 79 -12.63 1.99 15.77
N LEU A 80 -13.32 2.41 16.84
CA LEU A 80 -14.69 2.01 17.13
C LEU A 80 -15.74 2.97 16.50
N PRO A 81 -16.95 2.49 16.20
CA PRO A 81 -17.30 1.07 16.12
C PRO A 81 -16.49 0.37 15.02
N GLU A 82 -16.04 -0.85 15.30
CA GLU A 82 -15.35 -1.66 14.29
C GLU A 82 -16.30 -2.11 13.20
N LYS A 83 -15.72 -2.50 12.06
CA LYS A 83 -16.46 -3.01 10.92
C LYS A 83 -16.03 -4.43 10.57
N GLU A 84 -16.96 -5.35 10.69
CA GLU A 84 -16.79 -6.72 10.22
C GLU A 84 -17.03 -6.78 8.70
N PHE A 85 -16.06 -7.29 7.95
CA PHE A 85 -16.22 -7.67 6.56
C PHE A 85 -16.27 -9.19 6.41
N LYS A 86 -17.42 -9.71 5.98
CA LYS A 86 -17.61 -11.14 5.65
C LYS A 86 -17.26 -11.39 4.19
N GLY A 87 -16.01 -11.79 3.97
CA GLY A 87 -15.45 -12.07 2.66
C GLY A 87 -15.52 -13.55 2.27
N VAL A 88 -14.59 -13.95 1.40
CA VAL A 88 -14.45 -15.36 0.98
C VAL A 88 -13.51 -16.11 1.92
N THR A 89 -13.84 -17.37 2.20
CA THR A 89 -12.97 -18.28 2.98
C THR A 89 -12.21 -19.23 2.07
N SER A 90 -11.25 -19.98 2.62
CA SER A 90 -10.46 -20.99 1.89
C SER A 90 -11.30 -22.06 1.17
N LYS A 91 -12.56 -22.25 1.58
CA LYS A 91 -13.53 -23.16 0.94
C LYS A 91 -14.13 -22.59 -0.36
N ASN A 92 -13.94 -21.30 -0.65
CA ASN A 92 -14.52 -20.63 -1.81
C ASN A 92 -13.55 -20.63 -3.00
N LYS A 93 -14.03 -20.94 -4.21
CA LYS A 93 -13.23 -20.94 -5.45
C LYS A 93 -12.57 -19.59 -5.80
N ARG A 94 -13.06 -18.49 -5.23
CA ARG A 94 -12.52 -17.12 -5.40
C ARG A 94 -11.45 -16.75 -4.39
N PHE A 95 -11.23 -17.57 -3.35
CA PHE A 95 -10.19 -17.32 -2.35
C PHE A 95 -8.82 -17.16 -3.01
N ARG A 96 -8.16 -16.02 -2.76
CA ARG A 96 -6.89 -15.62 -3.40
C ARG A 96 -6.90 -15.63 -4.93
N LYS A 97 -8.10 -15.61 -5.53
CA LYS A 97 -8.36 -15.58 -6.97
C LYS A 97 -9.36 -14.46 -7.30
N GLY A 98 -9.18 -13.31 -6.66
CA GLY A 98 -9.97 -12.10 -6.83
C GLY A 98 -11.23 -11.98 -5.94
N GLY A 99 -11.38 -12.84 -4.94
CA GLY A 99 -12.26 -12.57 -3.80
C GLY A 99 -11.42 -12.13 -2.60
N TYR A 100 -11.92 -11.16 -1.84
CA TYR A 100 -11.26 -10.62 -0.65
C TYR A 100 -11.62 -11.46 0.58
N ALA A 101 -10.63 -11.79 1.40
CA ALA A 101 -10.82 -12.52 2.66
C ALA A 101 -11.68 -11.77 3.67
N SER A 102 -12.25 -12.49 4.64
CA SER A 102 -12.94 -11.86 5.77
C SER A 102 -11.95 -11.14 6.69
N GLN A 103 -12.41 -10.06 7.31
CA GLN A 103 -11.67 -9.30 8.33
C GLN A 103 -12.66 -8.83 9.39
N GLU A 104 -12.42 -9.18 10.65
CA GLU A 104 -13.32 -8.86 11.77
C GLU A 104 -13.17 -7.40 12.22
N GLU A 105 -11.94 -6.87 12.17
CA GLU A 105 -11.60 -5.50 12.55
C GLU A 105 -11.07 -4.74 11.32
N SER A 106 -11.98 -4.43 10.39
CA SER A 106 -11.61 -3.80 9.11
C SER A 106 -10.98 -2.42 9.30
N HIS A 107 -11.39 -1.65 10.31
CA HIS A 107 -10.79 -0.32 10.55
C HIS A 107 -9.37 -0.45 11.08
N ALA A 108 -9.14 -1.30 12.08
CA ALA A 108 -7.79 -1.61 12.56
C ALA A 108 -6.88 -2.15 11.45
N ALA A 109 -7.38 -3.06 10.61
CA ALA A 109 -6.62 -3.62 9.49
C ALA A 109 -6.22 -2.52 8.49
N PHE A 110 -7.16 -1.66 8.09
CA PHE A 110 -6.88 -0.54 7.18
C PHE A 110 -5.82 0.40 7.76
N ALA A 111 -5.92 0.77 9.04
CA ALA A 111 -4.90 1.60 9.71
C ALA A 111 -3.53 0.91 9.77
N GLY A 112 -3.50 -0.40 10.01
CA GLY A 112 -2.29 -1.23 9.96
C GLY A 112 -1.61 -1.19 8.58
N MET A 113 -2.40 -1.29 7.51
CA MET A 113 -1.90 -1.20 6.14
C MET A 113 -1.35 0.19 5.81
N ILE A 114 -2.05 1.25 6.19
CA ILE A 114 -1.56 2.63 6.01
C ILE A 114 -0.24 2.83 6.75
N ASN A 115 -0.12 2.31 7.97
CA ASN A 115 1.13 2.43 8.71
C ASN A 115 2.30 1.71 8.05
N LEU A 116 2.10 0.49 7.57
CA LEU A 116 3.16 -0.23 6.86
C LEU A 116 3.57 0.53 5.60
N MET A 117 2.62 1.11 4.86
CA MET A 117 2.93 1.94 3.69
C MET A 117 3.77 3.17 4.08
N ASP A 118 3.38 3.87 5.14
CA ASP A 118 4.08 5.05 5.66
C ASP A 118 5.51 4.70 6.13
N GLU A 119 5.66 3.60 6.85
CA GLU A 119 6.96 3.08 7.29
C GLU A 119 7.87 2.77 6.09
N GLN A 120 7.36 2.10 5.05
CA GLN A 120 8.11 1.82 3.82
C GLN A 120 8.50 3.09 3.05
N VAL A 121 7.65 4.14 3.07
CA VAL A 121 8.02 5.45 2.51
C VAL A 121 9.17 6.04 3.34
N GLY A 122 9.07 5.99 4.67
CA GLY A 122 10.13 6.43 5.58
C GLY A 122 11.45 5.70 5.35
N GLU A 123 11.42 4.38 5.15
CA GLU A 123 12.60 3.56 4.85
C GLU A 123 13.28 4.00 3.56
N ILE A 124 12.51 4.24 2.48
CA ILE A 124 13.05 4.76 1.21
C ILE A 124 13.70 6.12 1.42
N MET A 125 13.02 7.04 2.09
CA MET A 125 13.55 8.38 2.37
C MET A 125 14.86 8.30 3.16
N ALA A 126 14.90 7.48 4.22
CA ALA A 126 16.08 7.27 5.04
C ALA A 126 17.25 6.66 4.25
N LYS A 127 16.98 5.72 3.33
CA LYS A 127 18.03 5.13 2.49
C LYS A 127 18.61 6.13 1.49
N ILE A 128 17.77 7.00 0.90
CA ILE A 128 18.24 8.09 0.03
C ILE A 128 19.14 9.04 0.81
N GLU A 129 18.78 9.38 2.06
CA GLU A 129 19.60 10.20 2.94
C GLU A 129 20.92 9.52 3.32
N GLU A 130 20.87 8.25 3.74
CA GLU A 130 22.03 7.43 4.10
C GLU A 130 23.07 7.36 2.98
N LEU A 131 22.61 7.25 1.73
CA LEU A 131 23.46 7.17 0.54
C LEU A 131 23.94 8.55 0.05
N GLY A 132 23.53 9.64 0.70
CA GLY A 132 23.90 11.01 0.31
C GLY A 132 23.24 11.47 -0.99
N LEU A 133 22.08 10.90 -1.34
CA LEU A 133 21.40 11.14 -2.62
C LEU A 133 20.29 12.20 -2.54
N THR A 134 19.99 12.72 -1.34
CA THR A 134 18.87 13.63 -1.06
C THR A 134 18.78 14.80 -2.04
N GLU A 135 19.89 15.50 -2.30
CA GLU A 135 19.87 16.72 -3.12
C GLU A 135 19.71 16.47 -4.62
N ASN A 136 20.02 15.25 -5.07
CA ASN A 136 19.98 14.87 -6.48
C ASN A 136 18.90 13.82 -6.79
N THR A 137 17.93 13.65 -5.89
CA THR A 137 16.80 12.72 -6.08
C THR A 137 15.49 13.48 -6.01
N ILE A 138 14.69 13.37 -7.07
CA ILE A 138 13.30 13.83 -7.07
C ILE A 138 12.43 12.68 -6.58
N ILE A 139 11.72 12.88 -5.48
CA ILE A 139 10.82 11.87 -4.92
C ILE A 139 9.39 12.35 -5.12
N MET A 140 8.56 11.50 -5.75
CA MET A 140 7.15 11.77 -5.99
C MET A 140 6.30 10.69 -5.33
N PHE A 141 5.36 11.10 -4.48
CA PHE A 141 4.37 10.22 -3.86
C PHE A 141 2.99 10.58 -4.38
N ALA A 142 2.23 9.59 -4.84
CA ALA A 142 0.90 9.77 -5.38
C ALA A 142 -0.01 8.56 -5.08
N SER A 143 -1.31 8.79 -5.00
CA SER A 143 -2.30 7.71 -5.12
C SER A 143 -2.79 7.57 -6.58
N ASP A 144 -3.20 6.37 -6.99
CA ASP A 144 -3.67 6.08 -8.35
C ASP A 144 -5.15 6.45 -8.59
N ASN A 145 -5.92 6.66 -7.51
CA ASN A 145 -7.31 7.12 -7.48
C ASN A 145 -7.72 7.51 -6.05
N GLY A 146 -8.93 8.05 -5.90
CA GLY A 146 -9.56 8.26 -4.61
C GLY A 146 -9.78 6.97 -3.81
N PRO A 147 -10.23 7.07 -2.56
CA PRO A 147 -10.39 5.92 -1.68
C PRO A 147 -11.48 4.95 -2.19
N HIS A 148 -11.63 3.76 -1.62
CA HIS A 148 -12.66 2.81 -2.06
C HIS A 148 -13.33 2.07 -0.91
N ALA A 149 -14.57 1.59 -1.13
CA ALA A 149 -15.32 0.78 -0.16
C ALA A 149 -15.26 -0.75 -0.43
N ALA A 150 -14.44 -1.19 -1.38
CA ALA A 150 -14.32 -2.61 -1.71
C ALA A 150 -13.62 -3.39 -0.58
N GLY A 151 -14.02 -4.65 -0.39
CA GLY A 151 -13.34 -5.62 0.49
C GLY A 151 -13.29 -5.25 1.97
N GLY A 152 -14.25 -4.44 2.43
CA GLY A 152 -14.37 -4.01 3.82
C GLY A 152 -13.96 -2.55 4.04
N GLY A 153 -13.33 -1.91 3.05
CA GLY A 153 -12.93 -0.51 3.13
C GLY A 153 -14.09 0.41 3.56
N ASP A 154 -13.77 1.44 4.35
CA ASP A 154 -14.74 2.38 4.89
C ASP A 154 -14.25 3.83 4.74
N PRO A 155 -14.34 4.40 3.52
CA PRO A 155 -13.88 5.76 3.25
C PRO A 155 -14.69 6.82 4.02
N GLU A 156 -15.94 6.52 4.38
CA GLU A 156 -16.80 7.43 5.15
C GLU A 156 -16.33 7.52 6.60
N TYR A 157 -16.07 6.36 7.25
CA TYR A 157 -15.57 6.32 8.62
C TYR A 157 -14.27 7.11 8.80
N PHE A 158 -13.31 6.93 7.90
CA PHE A 158 -12.01 7.62 7.94
C PHE A 158 -12.03 9.01 7.29
N ASN A 159 -13.16 9.47 6.77
CA ASN A 159 -13.26 10.72 6.02
C ASN A 159 -12.19 10.85 4.91
N SER A 160 -11.94 9.76 4.18
CA SER A 160 -10.74 9.58 3.35
C SER A 160 -10.66 10.52 2.13
N ASN A 161 -11.82 11.01 1.65
CA ASN A 161 -11.93 11.98 0.57
C ASN A 161 -12.33 13.39 1.07
N GLY A 162 -12.34 13.60 2.39
CA GLY A 162 -12.63 14.89 3.00
C GLY A 162 -13.95 15.50 2.54
N ILE A 163 -13.90 16.77 2.13
CA ILE A 163 -15.08 17.52 1.62
C ILE A 163 -15.51 17.10 0.21
N TYR A 164 -14.69 16.30 -0.48
CA TYR A 164 -14.89 16.02 -1.90
C TYR A 164 -15.92 14.91 -2.10
N ARG A 165 -16.77 15.05 -3.11
CA ARG A 165 -17.82 14.06 -3.42
C ARG A 165 -17.23 12.85 -4.16
N GLY A 166 -17.72 11.65 -3.85
CA GLY A 166 -17.43 10.42 -4.60
C GLY A 166 -16.17 9.70 -4.14
N ILE A 167 -15.97 8.50 -4.66
CA ILE A 167 -14.84 7.61 -4.36
C ILE A 167 -14.33 6.96 -5.65
N LYS A 168 -13.35 6.04 -5.56
CA LYS A 168 -12.80 5.28 -6.70
C LYS A 168 -13.91 4.85 -7.69
N ARG A 169 -13.70 5.18 -8.96
CA ARG A 169 -14.61 4.99 -10.13
C ARG A 169 -15.67 6.07 -10.33
N ASP A 170 -15.86 6.99 -9.41
CA ASP A 170 -16.64 8.20 -9.67
C ASP A 170 -15.78 9.23 -10.42
N LEU A 171 -16.42 10.03 -11.27
CA LEU A 171 -15.80 11.18 -11.93
C LEU A 171 -15.89 12.47 -11.10
N TYR A 172 -16.32 12.36 -9.84
CA TYR A 172 -16.33 13.46 -8.90
C TYR A 172 -14.97 13.59 -8.22
N GLU A 173 -14.68 14.76 -7.65
CA GLU A 173 -13.39 15.10 -7.02
C GLU A 173 -12.88 14.03 -6.05
N GLY A 174 -13.72 13.43 -5.22
CA GLY A 174 -13.29 12.39 -4.27
C GLY A 174 -12.89 11.07 -4.92
N GLY A 175 -13.19 10.86 -6.21
CA GLY A 175 -12.73 9.71 -6.99
C GLY A 175 -11.44 9.95 -7.78
N ILE A 176 -11.12 11.20 -8.10
CA ILE A 176 -10.01 11.56 -9.01
C ILE A 176 -8.95 12.48 -8.39
N ARG A 177 -9.30 13.26 -7.36
CA ARG A 177 -8.37 14.11 -6.62
C ARG A 177 -7.68 13.27 -5.56
N VAL A 178 -6.35 13.26 -5.60
CA VAL A 178 -5.50 12.37 -4.83
C VAL A 178 -4.37 13.13 -4.16
N PRO A 179 -3.81 12.62 -3.05
CA PRO A 179 -2.57 13.18 -2.51
C PRO A 179 -1.46 13.10 -3.56
N PHE A 180 -0.75 14.22 -3.74
CA PHE A 180 0.46 14.29 -4.56
C PHE A 180 1.49 15.15 -3.84
N ILE A 181 2.64 14.56 -3.53
CA ILE A 181 3.75 15.21 -2.83
C ILE A 181 4.99 15.05 -3.69
N VAL A 182 5.75 16.15 -3.85
CA VAL A 182 7.06 16.13 -4.51
C VAL A 182 8.09 16.69 -3.55
N SER A 183 9.19 15.95 -3.36
CA SER A 183 10.35 16.38 -2.59
C SER A 183 11.56 16.52 -3.52
N TRP A 184 12.19 17.69 -3.49
CA TRP A 184 13.48 17.98 -4.11
C TRP A 184 14.11 19.21 -3.41
N PRO A 185 14.82 19.01 -2.27
CA PRO A 185 15.10 20.08 -1.30
C PRO A 185 15.80 21.34 -1.83
N GLU A 186 16.75 21.21 -2.78
CA GLU A 186 17.42 22.37 -3.41
C GLU A 186 16.59 23.08 -4.50
N THR A 187 15.52 22.46 -4.99
CA THR A 187 14.72 23.00 -6.11
C THR A 187 13.32 23.43 -5.70
N ILE A 188 12.69 22.71 -4.77
CA ILE A 188 11.32 22.95 -4.30
C ILE A 188 11.40 23.47 -2.87
N ALA A 189 10.84 24.67 -2.65
CA ALA A 189 10.78 25.25 -1.31
C ALA A 189 10.03 24.33 -0.33
N GLN A 190 10.64 24.06 0.82
CA GLN A 190 10.07 23.20 1.84
C GLN A 190 8.71 23.73 2.31
N GLY A 191 7.71 22.85 2.40
CA GLY A 191 6.36 23.19 2.85
C GLY A 191 5.54 24.02 1.86
N ALA A 192 6.04 24.22 0.63
CA ALA A 192 5.25 24.86 -0.41
C ALA A 192 4.01 24.02 -0.76
N SER A 193 2.90 24.71 -1.03
CA SER A 193 1.67 24.12 -1.56
C SER A 193 1.28 24.81 -2.87
N SER A 194 0.62 24.07 -3.76
CA SER A 194 0.01 24.61 -4.97
C SER A 194 -1.47 24.27 -4.97
N GLU A 195 -2.32 25.25 -5.25
CA GLU A 195 -3.79 25.09 -5.36
C GLU A 195 -4.17 24.50 -6.73
N HIS A 196 -3.71 23.27 -7.00
CA HIS A 196 -4.12 22.49 -8.17
C HIS A 196 -5.34 21.62 -7.86
#